data_AF-A0A422N713-F1
#
_entry.id   AF-A0A422N713-F1
#
_cell.length_a   1.000
_cell.length_b   1.000
_cell.length_c   1.000
_cell.angle_alpha   90.00
_cell.angle_beta   90.00
_cell.angle_gamma   90.00
#
_symmetry.space_group_name_H-M   'P 1'
#
loop_
_entity.id
_entity.type
_entity.pdbx_description
1 polymer ?
#
loop_
_entity_poly.entity_id
_entity_poly.type
_entity_poly.pdbx_seq_one_letter_code
_entity_poly.pdbx_strand_id
1 'polypeptide(L)'
;MKRYCAADGVQCMNYLGETITCKADHVLTEQKKELYTTKIIPGAVKLHAERLLVQPVAEKIELPRNLDVACQHFTIPIEHKRSGGVAGADMVLYAAAGPIGHDIPAWAATCATLEDFRPSVGAMNFNPAYMTESAWSVRVAAHGLAHALGFSHEAMGPKSLVKSEPNVRGENRKIVTGDTVKAKAVAHFNCESLKGMELEKDTVGVQAKLPHWEGRNARDELMAPTVGAGYYTALTLAVFEDLGYYRANWGMAEPMRWGNNSGCGFLQTKCNDTERLATTYPHMFCDDTDKATLRCSSDRRHVGTCTTGIVDQSGNLHFKDVCPVVSTYFYDSNSGRRSNACADAAAATLPGSLTGTNSWCLDAEELQVKTNAGGTKIEGVCAQVLCEGGAVKVKYLGAKEPVLCPEGKEVTVVANDHLQEGKLKCPKYEEVCTIAANGSSLVIPRVEEEGANGDAEGNQREDEAEQEEENEEEAAGDAPALEPQRAELPSGTAGGDPSNPKAAAEVETGTLPAAETQGRAKGPDGGVHSAAASLPSARRSPPHRTRPLPQKRATRRRRRGQ
;
A
#
# COMPACT_ATOMS: atom_id res chain seq x y z
N MET A 1 10.06 31.07 -9.50
CA MET A 1 8.62 30.73 -9.57
C MET A 1 8.21 30.06 -8.27
N LYS A 2 6.98 30.27 -7.76
CA LYS A 2 6.50 29.53 -6.58
C LYS A 2 6.34 28.04 -6.93
N ARG A 3 6.47 27.18 -5.92
CA ARG A 3 6.33 25.72 -6.06
C ARG A 3 4.99 25.16 -5.58
N TYR A 4 4.07 26.04 -5.22
CA TYR A 4 2.73 25.71 -4.77
C TYR A 4 1.74 26.68 -5.42
N CYS A 5 0.49 26.23 -5.55
CA CYS A 5 -0.59 27.05 -6.08
C CYS A 5 -1.14 27.97 -4.99
N ALA A 6 -0.98 29.27 -5.18
CA ALA A 6 -1.53 30.29 -4.29
C ALA A 6 -2.95 30.73 -4.70
N ALA A 7 -3.30 30.60 -5.98
CA ALA A 7 -4.62 30.93 -6.52
C ALA A 7 -4.84 30.16 -7.83
N ASP A 8 -6.10 30.07 -8.24
CA ASP A 8 -6.51 29.51 -9.53
C ASP A 8 -5.95 30.34 -10.69
N GLY A 9 -5.61 29.68 -11.81
CA GLY A 9 -5.07 30.30 -13.02
C GLY A 9 -3.62 30.78 -12.94
N VAL A 10 -2.98 30.78 -11.76
CA VAL A 10 -1.57 31.18 -11.61
C VAL A 10 -0.62 30.08 -12.09
N GLN A 11 0.50 30.44 -12.72
CA GLN A 11 1.54 29.47 -13.04
C GLN A 11 2.44 29.17 -11.83
N CYS A 12 2.73 27.90 -11.61
CA CYS A 12 3.71 27.45 -10.62
C CYS A 12 4.59 26.33 -11.19
N MET A 13 5.75 26.10 -10.57
CA MET A 13 6.63 24.99 -10.93
C MET A 13 6.31 23.82 -10.00
N ASN A 14 5.93 22.66 -10.53
CA ASN A 14 5.74 21.50 -9.68
C ASN A 14 7.08 20.97 -9.15
N TYR A 15 7.02 19.97 -8.26
CA TYR A 15 8.22 19.35 -7.69
C TYR A 15 8.93 18.36 -8.63
N LEU A 16 8.46 18.24 -9.89
CA LEU A 16 9.15 17.55 -10.99
C LEU A 16 9.86 18.52 -11.95
N GLY A 17 9.80 19.83 -11.68
CA GLY A 17 10.45 20.87 -12.50
C GLY A 17 9.61 21.36 -13.67
N GLU A 18 8.35 20.95 -13.77
CA GLU A 18 7.45 21.30 -14.87
C GLU A 18 6.63 22.55 -14.51
N THR A 19 6.42 23.41 -15.51
CA THR A 19 5.51 24.56 -15.38
C THR A 19 4.08 24.07 -15.54
N ILE A 20 3.23 24.38 -14.56
CA ILE A 20 1.80 24.05 -14.62
C ILE A 20 0.94 25.28 -14.37
N THR A 21 -0.29 25.24 -14.90
CA THR A 21 -1.34 26.20 -14.55
C THR A 21 -2.16 25.64 -13.39
N CYS A 22 -2.22 26.38 -12.30
CA CYS A 22 -3.02 26.04 -11.13
C CYS A 22 -4.51 26.00 -11.46
N LYS A 23 -5.21 25.06 -10.84
CA LYS A 23 -6.67 24.96 -10.80
C LYS A 23 -7.13 25.22 -9.37
N ALA A 24 -8.42 25.46 -9.15
CA ALA A 24 -8.97 25.71 -7.82
C ALA A 24 -8.66 24.60 -6.80
N ASP A 25 -8.73 23.33 -7.21
CA ASP A 25 -8.41 22.16 -6.38
C ASP A 25 -6.92 22.04 -6.03
N HIS A 26 -6.02 22.57 -6.88
CA HIS A 26 -4.58 22.63 -6.63
C HIS A 26 -4.18 23.65 -5.54
N VAL A 27 -5.06 24.61 -5.21
CA VAL A 27 -4.72 25.69 -4.27
C VAL A 27 -4.43 25.11 -2.88
N LEU A 28 -3.26 25.44 -2.35
CA LEU A 28 -2.84 25.07 -1.00
C LEU A 28 -3.36 26.12 0.00
N THR A 29 -4.62 25.96 0.41
CA THR A 29 -5.28 26.82 1.41
C THR A 29 -4.68 26.63 2.81
N GLU A 30 -4.92 27.57 3.74
CA GLU A 30 -4.47 27.43 5.13
C GLU A 30 -5.03 26.15 5.79
N GLN A 31 -6.29 25.80 5.51
CA GLN A 31 -6.90 24.56 5.99
C GLN A 31 -6.16 23.31 5.48
N LYS A 32 -5.78 23.28 4.20
CA LYS A 32 -4.98 22.18 3.64
C LYS A 32 -3.58 22.14 4.24
N LYS A 33 -2.96 23.30 4.50
CA LYS A 33 -1.65 23.35 5.18
C LYS A 33 -1.75 22.77 6.58
N GLU A 34 -2.73 23.21 7.37
CA GLU A 34 -2.98 22.70 8.73
C GLU A 34 -3.25 21.20 8.72
N LEU A 35 -4.13 20.73 7.83
CA LEU A 35 -4.41 19.31 7.64
C LEU A 35 -3.14 18.51 7.33
N TYR A 36 -2.29 19.02 6.44
CA TYR A 36 -1.05 18.35 6.05
C TYR A 36 -0.04 18.27 7.19
N THR A 37 0.18 19.37 7.91
CA THR A 37 1.22 19.48 8.94
C THR A 37 0.80 18.89 10.29
N THR A 38 -0.49 18.88 10.62
CA THR A 38 -0.97 18.44 11.94
C THR A 38 -1.59 17.05 11.94
N LYS A 39 -2.12 16.58 10.80
CA LYS A 39 -2.78 15.25 10.71
C LYS A 39 -2.06 14.30 9.75
N ILE A 40 -1.89 14.68 8.48
CA ILE A 40 -1.44 13.75 7.43
C ILE A 40 0.01 13.30 7.64
N ILE A 41 0.95 14.25 7.72
CA ILE A 41 2.37 13.90 7.90
C ILE A 41 2.60 13.20 9.25
N PRO A 42 2.12 13.74 10.40
CA PRO A 42 2.31 13.05 11.68
C PRO A 42 1.69 11.65 11.71
N GLY A 43 0.50 11.47 11.14
CA GLY A 43 -0.15 10.16 11.06
C GLY A 43 0.64 9.15 10.22
N ALA A 44 1.15 9.57 9.06
CA ALA A 44 1.96 8.73 8.19
C ALA A 44 3.32 8.37 8.82
N VAL A 45 3.99 9.33 9.45
CA VAL A 45 5.24 9.10 10.18
C VAL A 45 5.01 8.13 11.33
N LYS A 46 3.94 8.33 12.11
CA LYS A 46 3.60 7.46 13.24
C LYS A 46 3.38 6.01 12.81
N LEU A 47 2.68 5.77 11.69
CA LEU A 47 2.46 4.41 11.16
C LEU A 47 3.78 3.66 10.92
N HIS A 48 4.78 4.34 10.35
CA HIS A 48 6.12 3.76 10.13
C HIS A 48 6.92 3.64 11.43
N ALA A 49 6.95 4.68 12.26
CA ALA A 49 7.75 4.71 13.48
C ALA A 49 7.33 3.67 14.52
N GLU A 50 6.05 3.30 14.58
CA GLU A 50 5.55 2.23 15.47
C GLU A 50 5.87 0.82 14.96
N ARG A 51 6.22 0.71 13.67
CA ARG A 51 6.40 -0.56 12.95
C ARG A 51 7.84 -0.88 12.59
N LEU A 52 8.68 0.14 12.42
CA LEU A 52 10.05 -0.01 11.95
C LEU A 52 11.01 0.50 13.01
N LEU A 53 11.64 -0.43 13.71
CA LEU A 53 12.76 -0.15 14.60
C LEU A 53 14.04 -0.04 13.77
N VAL A 54 14.98 0.76 14.24
CA VAL A 54 16.24 1.03 13.55
C VAL A 54 17.39 1.11 14.53
N GLN A 55 18.60 0.81 14.05
CA GLN A 55 19.80 1.19 14.78
C GLN A 55 19.96 2.71 14.71
N PRO A 56 20.01 3.45 15.84
CA PRO A 56 20.06 4.90 15.78
C PRO A 56 21.31 5.42 15.08
N VAL A 57 21.16 6.47 14.28
CA VAL A 57 22.31 7.16 13.69
C VAL A 57 23.00 7.98 14.78
N ALA A 58 24.24 7.59 15.13
CA ALA A 58 25.01 8.25 16.18
C ALA A 58 25.50 9.65 15.78
N GLU A 59 25.80 9.83 14.49
CA GLU A 59 26.28 11.10 13.93
C GLU A 59 25.14 11.93 13.34
N LYS A 60 25.48 12.96 12.56
CA LYS A 60 24.51 13.77 11.85
C LYS A 60 24.12 13.11 10.54
N ILE A 61 22.86 13.25 10.14
CA ILE A 61 22.43 12.99 8.77
C ILE A 61 23.02 14.08 7.88
N GLU A 62 24.11 13.76 7.19
CA GLU A 62 24.71 14.66 6.22
C GLU A 62 23.82 14.84 4.99
N LEU A 63 23.76 16.07 4.49
CA LEU A 63 23.06 16.36 3.24
C LEU A 63 24.06 16.33 2.08
N PRO A 64 23.88 15.45 1.08
CA PRO A 64 24.72 15.45 -0.09
C PRO A 64 24.71 16.82 -0.79
N ARG A 65 25.87 17.23 -1.32
CA ARG A 65 25.99 18.48 -2.09
C ARG A 65 25.08 18.49 -3.33
N ASN A 66 24.91 17.31 -3.94
CA ASN A 66 23.99 17.07 -5.03
C ASN A 66 22.97 16.03 -4.57
N LEU A 67 21.73 16.45 -4.40
CA LEU A 67 20.64 15.51 -4.21
C LEU A 67 20.27 14.86 -5.54
N ASP A 68 19.59 13.72 -5.46
CA ASP A 68 18.93 13.13 -6.62
C ASP A 68 18.05 14.16 -7.37
N VAL A 69 17.91 13.97 -8.69
CA VAL A 69 17.15 14.84 -9.59
C VAL A 69 15.71 15.06 -9.10
N ALA A 70 15.09 14.04 -8.50
CA ALA A 70 13.74 14.18 -7.94
C ALA A 70 13.72 15.16 -6.74
N CYS A 71 14.80 15.23 -5.98
CA CYS A 71 14.87 15.96 -4.71
C CYS A 71 15.45 17.37 -4.84
N GLN A 72 16.09 17.70 -5.95
CA GLN A 72 16.68 19.03 -6.22
C GLN A 72 15.66 20.18 -6.16
N HIS A 73 14.37 19.84 -6.26
CA HIS A 73 13.26 20.78 -6.28
C HIS A 73 12.72 21.13 -4.89
N PHE A 74 13.24 20.53 -3.83
CA PHE A 74 12.81 20.78 -2.46
C PHE A 74 13.60 21.92 -1.81
N THR A 75 12.90 22.69 -0.97
CA THR A 75 13.53 23.72 -0.16
C THR A 75 14.17 23.09 1.07
N ILE A 76 15.48 23.01 1.07
CA ILE A 76 16.27 22.56 2.21
C ILE A 76 16.64 23.77 3.08
N PRO A 77 16.29 23.78 4.38
CA PRO A 77 16.70 24.85 5.30
C PRO A 77 18.21 25.04 5.28
N ILE A 78 18.64 26.31 5.24
CA ILE A 78 20.07 26.64 5.15
C ILE A 78 20.87 26.10 6.35
N GLU A 79 20.23 26.00 7.51
CA GLU A 79 20.84 25.46 8.72
C GLU A 79 21.19 23.98 8.58
N HIS A 80 20.37 23.18 7.89
CA HIS A 80 20.69 21.77 7.66
C HIS A 80 21.94 21.63 6.77
N LYS A 81 22.18 22.59 5.87
CA LYS A 81 23.39 22.63 5.03
C LYS A 81 24.62 23.19 5.76
N ARG A 82 24.44 24.26 6.56
CA ARG A 82 25.54 24.97 7.24
C ARG A 82 26.09 24.21 8.44
N SER A 83 25.23 23.52 9.19
CA SER A 83 25.61 22.79 10.40
C SER A 83 26.28 21.43 10.14
N GLY A 84 26.50 21.09 8.86
CA GLY A 84 27.06 19.82 8.43
C GLY A 84 26.06 18.65 8.41
N GLY A 85 24.77 18.89 8.68
CA GLY A 85 23.74 17.86 8.70
C GLY A 85 22.74 18.04 9.84
N VAL A 86 21.81 17.10 9.99
CA VAL A 86 20.79 17.10 11.05
C VAL A 86 21.17 16.11 12.15
N ALA A 87 21.30 16.58 13.39
CA ALA A 87 21.60 15.72 14.55
C ALA A 87 20.33 15.17 15.19
N GLY A 88 20.42 14.01 15.87
CA GLY A 88 19.32 13.43 16.62
C GLY A 88 18.18 12.91 15.74
N ALA A 89 18.48 12.54 14.50
CA ALA A 89 17.52 12.02 13.53
C ALA A 89 18.10 10.80 12.83
N ASP A 90 17.25 9.82 12.58
CA ASP A 90 17.56 8.59 11.85
C ASP A 90 17.30 8.70 10.35
N MET A 91 16.42 9.63 9.99
CA MET A 91 16.07 9.99 8.62
C MET A 91 15.53 11.43 8.63
N VAL A 92 15.80 12.19 7.57
CA VAL A 92 15.21 13.52 7.34
C VAL A 92 14.29 13.47 6.13
N LEU A 93 13.01 13.82 6.33
CA LEU A 93 12.02 13.89 5.27
C LEU A 93 11.71 15.35 4.91
N TYR A 94 11.90 15.72 3.64
CA TYR A 94 11.46 17.00 3.10
C TYR A 94 10.08 16.86 2.47
N ALA A 95 9.04 17.28 3.19
CA ALA A 95 7.67 17.22 2.72
C ALA A 95 7.23 18.52 2.03
N ALA A 96 6.50 18.38 0.93
CA ALA A 96 5.91 19.46 0.17
C ALA A 96 4.45 19.17 -0.19
N ALA A 97 3.71 20.23 -0.52
CA ALA A 97 2.38 20.14 -1.10
C ALA A 97 2.30 21.06 -2.31
N GLY A 98 2.53 20.49 -3.48
CA GLY A 98 2.49 21.15 -4.77
C GLY A 98 1.71 20.31 -5.77
N PRO A 99 1.17 20.95 -6.81
CA PRO A 99 0.34 20.26 -7.78
C PRO A 99 1.17 19.30 -8.65
N ILE A 100 0.54 18.21 -9.06
CA ILE A 100 1.04 17.24 -10.04
C ILE A 100 -0.14 16.81 -10.91
N GLY A 101 0.10 16.11 -12.03
CA GLY A 101 -0.97 15.64 -12.93
C GLY A 101 -2.15 14.98 -12.20
N HIS A 102 -3.33 15.06 -12.80
CA HIS A 102 -4.65 14.70 -12.23
C HIS A 102 -4.89 13.21 -11.95
N ASP A 103 -3.84 12.42 -11.75
CA ASP A 103 -3.92 10.99 -11.42
C ASP A 103 -2.87 10.56 -10.38
N ILE A 104 -2.12 11.50 -9.81
CA ILE A 104 -1.05 11.21 -8.84
C ILE A 104 -1.37 11.92 -7.51
N PRO A 105 -1.88 11.21 -6.50
CA PRO A 105 -2.19 11.78 -5.18
C PRO A 105 -0.95 12.25 -4.43
N ALA A 106 0.13 11.48 -4.50
CA ALA A 106 1.41 11.80 -3.89
C ALA A 106 2.53 11.05 -4.60
N TRP A 107 3.76 11.52 -4.40
CA TRP A 107 4.95 10.75 -4.73
C TRP A 107 6.02 11.03 -3.68
N ALA A 108 6.94 10.10 -3.53
CA ALA A 108 8.07 10.23 -2.63
C ALA A 108 9.25 9.39 -3.13
N ALA A 109 10.44 9.76 -2.71
CA ALA A 109 11.66 9.09 -3.11
C ALA A 109 12.74 9.18 -2.04
N THR A 110 13.66 8.22 -2.06
CA THR A 110 14.93 8.30 -1.35
C THR A 110 15.84 9.28 -2.09
N CYS A 111 16.37 10.28 -1.37
CA CYS A 111 17.26 11.31 -1.92
C CYS A 111 18.73 11.07 -1.57
N ALA A 112 18.98 10.41 -0.44
CA ALA A 112 20.32 10.06 0.04
C ALA A 112 20.25 8.81 0.92
N THR A 113 21.36 8.09 0.96
CA THR A 113 21.56 6.89 1.78
C THR A 113 22.82 7.04 2.63
N LEU A 114 22.90 6.30 3.74
CA LEU A 114 24.14 6.11 4.50
C LEU A 114 25.07 5.14 3.76
N GLU A 115 26.27 4.91 4.31
CA GLU A 115 27.26 3.97 3.74
C GLU A 115 26.75 2.53 3.64
N ASP A 116 25.88 2.12 4.57
CA ASP A 116 25.23 0.81 4.57
C ASP A 116 24.04 0.73 3.59
N PHE A 117 23.80 1.77 2.78
CA PHE A 117 22.68 1.97 1.87
C PHE A 117 21.33 2.24 2.52
N ARG A 118 21.25 2.41 3.84
CA ARG A 118 20.01 2.79 4.51
C ARG A 118 19.56 4.19 4.08
N PRO A 119 18.28 4.39 3.69
CA PRO A 119 17.75 5.72 3.39
C PRO A 119 17.88 6.68 4.57
N SER A 120 18.55 7.81 4.32
CA SER A 120 18.85 8.84 5.33
C SER A 120 18.15 10.17 5.05
N VAL A 121 17.91 10.47 3.78
CA VAL A 121 17.17 11.65 3.36
C VAL A 121 16.11 11.24 2.34
N GLY A 122 14.87 11.63 2.60
CA GLY A 122 13.76 11.44 1.66
C GLY A 122 13.09 12.76 1.31
N ALA A 123 12.32 12.75 0.23
CA ALA A 123 11.43 13.84 -0.13
C ALA A 123 10.06 13.30 -0.51
N MET A 124 9.01 14.06 -0.22
CA MET A 124 7.64 13.71 -0.62
C MET A 124 6.87 14.93 -1.06
N ASN A 125 6.02 14.77 -2.07
CA ASN A 125 5.06 15.78 -2.48
C ASN A 125 3.65 15.20 -2.46
N PHE A 126 2.75 15.86 -1.74
CA PHE A 126 1.33 15.51 -1.71
C PHE A 126 0.53 16.51 -2.56
N ASN A 127 -0.28 16.02 -3.49
CA ASN A 127 -1.08 16.84 -4.37
C ASN A 127 -2.28 17.46 -3.61
N PRO A 128 -2.38 18.79 -3.48
CA PRO A 128 -3.48 19.43 -2.77
C PRO A 128 -4.87 19.09 -3.30
N ALA A 129 -5.01 18.66 -4.56
CA ALA A 129 -6.29 18.26 -5.14
C ALA A 129 -6.92 17.02 -4.48
N TYR A 130 -6.10 16.17 -3.84
CA TYR A 130 -6.52 14.92 -3.21
C TYR A 130 -6.52 14.98 -1.68
N MET A 131 -6.18 16.14 -1.12
CA MET A 131 -6.00 16.27 0.32
C MET A 131 -7.36 16.36 1.01
N THR A 132 -7.67 15.38 1.86
CA THR A 132 -8.92 15.28 2.61
C THR A 132 -8.64 14.96 4.08
N GLU A 133 -9.63 15.15 4.95
CA GLU A 133 -9.51 14.75 6.36
C GLU A 133 -9.62 13.23 6.59
N SER A 134 -9.87 12.47 5.53
CA SER A 134 -10.11 11.03 5.62
C SER A 134 -8.83 10.24 5.91
N ALA A 135 -9.02 9.04 6.46
CA ALA A 135 -7.96 8.05 6.62
C ALA A 135 -7.15 7.81 5.34
N TRP A 136 -7.78 7.92 4.17
CA TRP A 136 -7.13 7.68 2.89
C TRP A 136 -5.94 8.62 2.65
N SER A 137 -6.05 9.91 3.00
CA SER A 137 -4.92 10.85 2.81
C SER A 137 -3.71 10.48 3.67
N VAL A 138 -3.92 9.96 4.88
CA VAL A 138 -2.83 9.46 5.74
C VAL A 138 -2.19 8.20 5.15
N ARG A 139 -3.00 7.29 4.60
CA ARG A 139 -2.51 6.03 4.00
C ARG A 139 -1.74 6.27 2.70
N VAL A 140 -2.19 7.21 1.87
CA VAL A 140 -1.43 7.68 0.70
C VAL A 140 -0.10 8.30 1.10
N ALA A 141 -0.07 9.12 2.15
CA ALA A 141 1.18 9.68 2.65
C ALA A 141 2.09 8.56 3.17
N ALA A 142 1.58 7.61 3.96
CA ALA A 142 2.34 6.46 4.47
C ALA A 142 2.91 5.59 3.34
N HIS A 143 2.14 5.34 2.28
CA HIS A 143 2.60 4.66 1.07
C HIS A 143 3.78 5.40 0.44
N GLY A 144 3.68 6.73 0.27
CA GLY A 144 4.80 7.55 -0.20
C GLY A 144 6.03 7.42 0.71
N LEU A 145 5.85 7.56 2.02
CA LEU A 145 6.95 7.40 2.98
C LEU A 145 7.62 6.03 2.86
N ALA A 146 6.88 4.96 2.56
CA ALA A 146 7.45 3.62 2.38
C ALA A 146 8.46 3.57 1.22
N HIS A 147 8.15 4.23 0.09
CA HIS A 147 9.14 4.38 -0.99
C HIS A 147 10.36 5.19 -0.57
N ALA A 148 10.16 6.28 0.19
CA ALA A 148 11.28 7.08 0.72
C ALA A 148 12.12 6.33 1.77
N LEU A 149 11.57 5.28 2.38
CA LEU A 149 12.23 4.38 3.33
C LEU A 149 12.87 3.16 2.65
N GLY A 150 12.79 3.04 1.32
CA GLY A 150 13.49 1.99 0.59
C GLY A 150 12.60 0.85 0.07
N PHE A 151 11.27 0.98 0.06
CA PHE A 151 10.44 0.13 -0.79
C PHE A 151 10.66 0.53 -2.27
N SER A 152 11.82 0.17 -2.83
CA SER A 152 12.23 0.54 -4.18
C SER A 152 13.13 -0.51 -4.82
N HIS A 153 13.20 -0.52 -6.16
CA HIS A 153 14.10 -1.42 -6.88
C HIS A 153 15.57 -1.13 -6.56
N GLU A 154 15.91 0.14 -6.31
CA GLU A 154 17.27 0.58 -5.96
C GLU A 154 17.73 0.03 -4.62
N ALA A 155 16.83 -0.11 -3.65
CA ALA A 155 17.16 -0.68 -2.34
C ALA A 155 17.15 -2.22 -2.36
N MET A 156 16.19 -2.83 -3.06
CA MET A 156 16.05 -4.28 -3.13
C MET A 156 17.09 -4.95 -4.05
N GLY A 157 17.57 -4.26 -5.09
CA GLY A 157 18.49 -4.78 -6.09
C GLY A 157 19.85 -5.22 -5.53
N PRO A 158 20.59 -4.36 -4.81
CA PRO A 158 21.88 -4.71 -4.19
C PRO A 158 21.79 -5.89 -3.20
N LYS A 159 20.62 -6.07 -2.58
CA LYS A 159 20.31 -7.18 -1.66
C LYS A 159 19.84 -8.44 -2.39
N SER A 160 19.74 -8.41 -3.72
CA SER A 160 19.26 -9.50 -4.57
C SER A 160 17.88 -10.03 -4.17
N LEU A 161 17.01 -9.15 -3.65
CA LEU A 161 15.69 -9.54 -3.14
C LEU A 161 14.68 -9.75 -4.27
N VAL A 162 14.90 -9.20 -5.46
CA VAL A 162 13.96 -9.35 -6.60
C VAL A 162 14.48 -10.38 -7.59
N LYS A 163 13.64 -11.36 -7.94
CA LYS A 163 13.93 -12.38 -8.98
C LYS A 163 12.80 -12.46 -9.99
N SER A 164 13.08 -13.10 -11.13
CA SER A 164 12.05 -13.46 -12.11
C SER A 164 11.49 -14.85 -11.81
N GLU A 165 10.17 -14.98 -11.75
CA GLU A 165 9.46 -16.25 -11.66
C GLU A 165 8.73 -16.51 -12.99
N PRO A 166 9.03 -17.61 -13.68
CA PRO A 166 8.40 -17.92 -14.95
C PRO A 166 7.01 -18.54 -14.79
N ASN A 167 6.17 -18.36 -15.82
CA ASN A 167 4.86 -19.00 -15.96
C ASN A 167 3.85 -18.73 -14.83
N VAL A 168 3.98 -17.62 -14.10
CA VAL A 168 2.97 -17.18 -13.15
C VAL A 168 1.75 -16.73 -13.96
N ARG A 169 0.68 -17.54 -13.93
CA ARG A 169 -0.54 -17.34 -14.73
C ARG A 169 -0.23 -17.12 -16.23
N GLY A 170 0.76 -17.85 -16.75
CA GLY A 170 1.19 -17.78 -18.15
C GLY A 170 2.12 -16.62 -18.50
N GLU A 171 2.68 -15.91 -17.50
CA GLU A 171 3.55 -14.76 -17.70
C GLU A 171 4.83 -14.87 -16.85
N ASN A 172 5.90 -14.18 -17.27
CA ASN A 172 7.10 -14.02 -16.45
C ASN A 172 6.92 -12.81 -15.52
N ARG A 173 7.01 -13.03 -14.21
CA ARG A 173 6.76 -12.01 -13.18
C ARG A 173 8.01 -11.69 -12.39
N LYS A 174 8.09 -10.46 -11.87
CA LYS A 174 9.04 -10.12 -10.82
C LYS A 174 8.42 -10.49 -9.48
N ILE A 175 9.19 -11.14 -8.62
CA ILE A 175 8.79 -11.48 -7.26
C ILE A 175 9.87 -11.02 -6.28
N VAL A 176 9.45 -10.60 -5.08
CA VAL A 176 10.34 -10.34 -3.95
C VAL A 176 10.54 -11.66 -3.18
N THR A 177 11.79 -12.07 -3.03
CA THR A 177 12.23 -13.43 -2.63
C THR A 177 13.07 -13.45 -1.35
N GLY A 178 13.07 -12.37 -0.57
CA GLY A 178 13.65 -12.40 0.76
C GLY A 178 12.94 -13.43 1.65
N ASP A 179 13.69 -14.02 2.58
CA ASP A 179 13.20 -15.14 3.39
C ASP A 179 12.00 -14.74 4.25
N THR A 180 12.02 -13.52 4.80
CA THR A 180 10.91 -12.99 5.59
C THR A 180 9.69 -12.73 4.71
N VAL A 181 9.88 -12.11 3.53
CA VAL A 181 8.78 -11.85 2.58
C VAL A 181 8.14 -13.17 2.16
N LYS A 182 8.93 -14.18 1.83
CA LYS A 182 8.42 -15.51 1.48
C LYS A 182 7.61 -16.10 2.63
N ALA A 183 8.13 -16.09 3.86
CA ALA A 183 7.45 -16.64 5.02
C ALA A 183 6.11 -15.94 5.30
N LYS A 184 6.08 -14.60 5.26
CA LYS A 184 4.85 -13.82 5.47
C LYS A 184 3.85 -13.96 4.32
N ALA A 185 4.31 -14.11 3.08
CA ALA A 185 3.44 -14.40 1.94
C ALA A 185 2.82 -15.81 2.03
N VAL A 186 3.61 -16.83 2.37
CA VAL A 186 3.11 -18.20 2.61
C VAL A 186 2.02 -18.19 3.68
N ALA A 187 2.27 -17.51 4.81
CA ALA A 187 1.32 -17.40 5.91
C ALA A 187 0.05 -16.63 5.51
N HIS A 188 0.18 -15.53 4.77
CA HIS A 188 -0.96 -14.73 4.31
C HIS A 188 -1.84 -15.53 3.35
N PHE A 189 -1.27 -16.10 2.29
CA PHE A 189 -2.07 -16.79 1.27
C PHE A 189 -2.41 -18.24 1.61
N ASN A 190 -1.79 -18.83 2.64
CA ASN A 190 -1.83 -20.27 2.92
C ASN A 190 -1.40 -21.11 1.69
N CYS A 191 -0.21 -20.80 1.17
CA CYS A 191 0.35 -21.47 0.00
C CYS A 191 1.85 -21.76 0.17
N GLU A 192 2.19 -22.97 0.64
CA GLU A 192 3.56 -23.39 0.92
C GLU A 192 4.50 -23.36 -0.30
N SER A 193 3.95 -23.53 -1.51
CA SER A 193 4.73 -23.55 -2.75
C SER A 193 5.23 -22.16 -3.20
N LEU A 194 4.83 -21.09 -2.50
CA LEU A 194 5.26 -19.73 -2.83
C LEU A 194 6.78 -19.57 -2.68
N LYS A 195 7.37 -18.92 -3.68
CA LYS A 195 8.80 -18.57 -3.71
C LYS A 195 9.06 -17.12 -3.29
N GLY A 196 8.01 -16.31 -3.15
CA GLY A 196 8.08 -14.88 -2.88
C GLY A 196 6.74 -14.20 -3.13
N MET A 197 6.72 -12.88 -3.04
CA MET A 197 5.53 -12.05 -3.28
C MET A 197 5.62 -11.33 -4.64
N GLU A 198 4.56 -11.40 -5.42
CA GLU A 198 4.50 -10.83 -6.78
C GLU A 198 4.47 -9.30 -6.77
N LEU A 199 5.28 -8.70 -7.63
CA LEU A 199 5.28 -7.26 -7.89
C LEU A 199 4.44 -6.95 -9.13
N GLU A 200 3.79 -5.79 -9.09
CA GLU A 200 3.08 -5.22 -10.24
C GLU A 200 4.01 -5.15 -11.46
N LYS A 201 3.43 -5.36 -12.65
CA LYS A 201 4.20 -5.26 -13.88
C LYS A 201 4.49 -3.80 -14.17
N ASP A 202 5.78 -3.45 -14.14
CA ASP A 202 6.30 -2.14 -14.52
C ASP A 202 5.92 -1.79 -15.98
N THR A 203 4.71 -1.25 -16.20
CA THR A 203 4.24 -0.83 -17.52
C THR A 203 4.64 0.62 -17.77
N VAL A 204 5.61 0.79 -18.67
CA VAL A 204 6.09 2.02 -19.33
C VAL A 204 5.85 3.37 -18.61
N GLY A 205 6.91 4.04 -18.17
CA GLY A 205 6.85 5.41 -17.64
C GLY A 205 7.69 5.60 -16.37
N VAL A 206 7.47 6.69 -15.62
CA VAL A 206 8.08 6.87 -14.30
C VAL A 206 7.50 5.89 -13.26
N GLN A 207 6.23 5.51 -13.44
CA GLN A 207 5.56 4.46 -12.66
C GLN A 207 6.19 3.07 -12.86
N ALA A 208 6.81 2.81 -14.01
CA ALA A 208 7.59 1.59 -14.27
C ALA A 208 8.91 1.51 -13.48
N LYS A 209 9.21 2.49 -12.62
CA LYS A 209 10.42 2.52 -11.77
C LYS A 209 10.15 2.24 -10.30
N LEU A 210 8.89 2.26 -9.86
CA LEU A 210 8.56 2.08 -8.46
C LEU A 210 7.81 0.76 -8.27
N PRO A 211 8.41 -0.20 -7.53
CA PRO A 211 7.76 -1.48 -7.29
C PRO A 211 6.53 -1.26 -6.40
N HIS A 212 5.46 -1.94 -6.74
CA HIS A 212 4.27 -2.10 -5.92
C HIS A 212 3.98 -3.58 -5.83
N TRP A 213 3.21 -3.99 -4.81
CA TRP A 213 2.63 -5.33 -4.85
C TRP A 213 1.69 -5.46 -6.04
N GLU A 214 1.63 -6.66 -6.62
CA GLU A 214 0.67 -6.98 -7.67
C GLU A 214 -0.75 -6.67 -7.15
N GLY A 215 -1.42 -5.71 -7.79
CA GLY A 215 -2.71 -5.18 -7.32
C GLY A 215 -3.80 -6.24 -7.29
N ARG A 216 -3.69 -7.27 -8.14
CA ARG A 216 -4.53 -8.48 -8.08
C ARG A 216 -4.38 -9.22 -6.75
N ASN A 217 -3.17 -9.38 -6.25
CA ASN A 217 -2.86 -10.24 -5.11
C ASN A 217 -2.96 -9.52 -3.76
N ALA A 218 -2.81 -8.20 -3.74
CA ALA A 218 -2.72 -7.39 -2.52
C ALA A 218 -3.49 -6.06 -2.64
N ARG A 219 -4.72 -6.10 -3.17
CA ARG A 219 -5.53 -4.91 -3.53
C ARG A 219 -5.65 -3.88 -2.41
N ASP A 220 -5.84 -4.32 -1.17
CA ASP A 220 -6.12 -3.46 -0.03
C ASP A 220 -4.87 -3.10 0.79
N GLU A 221 -3.69 -3.54 0.35
CA GLU A 221 -2.39 -3.38 1.02
C GLU A 221 -1.84 -1.95 0.85
N LEU A 222 -1.04 -1.49 1.80
CA LEU A 222 -0.42 -0.16 1.79
C LEU A 222 0.35 0.13 0.49
N MET A 223 1.12 -0.84 -0.02
CA MET A 223 1.96 -0.77 -1.20
C MET A 223 1.29 -1.36 -2.46
N ALA A 224 -0.04 -1.44 -2.46
CA ALA A 224 -0.80 -1.67 -3.70
C ALA A 224 -0.61 -0.49 -4.68
N PRO A 225 -0.77 -0.70 -6.01
CA PRO A 225 -0.58 0.37 -7.00
C PRO A 225 -1.63 1.48 -6.90
N THR A 226 -2.80 1.15 -6.36
CA THR A 226 -3.86 2.10 -6.03
C THR A 226 -4.23 1.91 -4.57
N VAL A 227 -3.99 2.94 -3.75
CA VAL A 227 -4.29 2.89 -2.32
C VAL A 227 -5.81 2.89 -2.12
N GLY A 228 -6.37 1.75 -1.73
CA GLY A 228 -7.74 1.60 -1.21
C GLY A 228 -7.78 1.87 0.29
N ALA A 229 -7.95 0.81 1.09
CA ALA A 229 -7.79 0.88 2.54
C ALA A 229 -6.37 1.27 2.96
N GLY A 230 -5.35 0.63 2.36
CA GLY A 230 -3.94 0.84 2.66
C GLY A 230 -3.51 0.17 3.97
N TYR A 231 -3.88 -1.10 4.17
CA TYR A 231 -3.45 -1.89 5.33
C TYR A 231 -1.94 -2.04 5.33
N TYR A 232 -1.28 -1.64 6.42
CA TYR A 232 0.17 -1.80 6.60
C TYR A 232 0.45 -3.22 7.10
N THR A 233 0.47 -4.16 6.17
CA THR A 233 0.51 -5.59 6.50
C THR A 233 1.93 -6.10 6.75
N ALA A 234 2.01 -7.34 7.23
CA ALA A 234 3.28 -8.07 7.36
C ALA A 234 4.02 -8.24 6.03
N LEU A 235 3.34 -8.15 4.87
CA LEU A 235 3.99 -8.27 3.55
C LEU A 235 4.96 -7.10 3.32
N THR A 236 4.51 -5.86 3.53
CA THR A 236 5.35 -4.67 3.37
C THR A 236 6.41 -4.59 4.47
N LEU A 237 6.07 -4.94 5.71
CA LEU A 237 7.05 -4.98 6.81
C LEU A 237 8.19 -5.97 6.55
N ALA A 238 7.88 -7.10 5.93
CA ALA A 238 8.88 -8.09 5.57
C ALA A 238 9.90 -7.59 4.55
N VAL A 239 9.51 -6.70 3.64
CA VAL A 239 10.49 -6.06 2.74
C VAL A 239 11.47 -5.22 3.55
N PHE A 240 10.99 -4.44 4.52
CA PHE A 240 11.86 -3.63 5.36
C PHE A 240 12.80 -4.46 6.25
N GLU A 241 12.33 -5.60 6.77
CA GLU A 241 13.17 -6.57 7.48
C GLU A 241 14.26 -7.15 6.55
N ASP A 242 13.89 -7.63 5.35
CA ASP A 242 14.81 -8.27 4.41
C ASP A 242 15.82 -7.29 3.78
N LEU A 243 15.53 -5.98 3.76
CA LEU A 243 16.52 -4.95 3.42
C LEU A 243 17.68 -4.93 4.43
N GLY A 244 17.41 -5.30 5.68
CA GLY A 244 18.38 -5.44 6.77
C GLY A 244 18.75 -4.15 7.49
N TYR A 245 18.10 -3.02 7.17
CA TYR A 245 18.30 -1.74 7.87
C TYR A 245 17.28 -1.49 8.98
N TYR A 246 16.17 -2.22 8.94
CA TYR A 246 15.04 -2.10 9.85
C TYR A 246 14.80 -3.43 10.57
N ARG A 247 14.20 -3.33 11.76
CA ARG A 247 13.57 -4.44 12.46
C ARG A 247 12.07 -4.18 12.51
N ALA A 248 11.28 -5.09 11.98
CA ALA A 248 9.83 -4.98 11.98
C ALA A 248 9.25 -5.32 13.36
N ASN A 249 8.37 -4.46 13.86
CA ASN A 249 7.49 -4.76 14.98
C ASN A 249 6.24 -5.49 14.45
N TRP A 250 6.30 -6.82 14.43
CA TRP A 250 5.25 -7.67 13.88
C TRP A 250 3.91 -7.54 14.61
N GLY A 251 3.92 -7.22 15.90
CA GLY A 251 2.71 -6.98 16.69
C GLY A 251 1.89 -5.78 16.20
N MET A 252 2.47 -4.93 15.35
CA MET A 252 1.79 -3.79 14.72
C MET A 252 1.39 -4.06 13.26
N ALA A 253 1.62 -5.27 12.73
CA ALA A 253 1.17 -5.63 11.39
C ALA A 253 -0.37 -5.60 11.32
N GLU A 254 -0.92 -4.88 10.36
CA GLU A 254 -2.36 -4.86 10.15
C GLU A 254 -2.81 -6.10 9.37
N PRO A 255 -3.88 -6.79 9.81
CA PRO A 255 -4.46 -7.87 9.03
C PRO A 255 -5.15 -7.31 7.79
N MET A 256 -5.06 -8.05 6.69
CA MET A 256 -5.77 -7.75 5.44
C MET A 256 -6.54 -8.99 5.02
N ARG A 257 -7.83 -8.84 4.74
CA ARG A 257 -8.68 -9.96 4.32
C ARG A 257 -8.39 -10.41 2.88
N TRP A 258 -8.08 -9.47 2.00
CA TRP A 258 -7.79 -9.75 0.60
C TRP A 258 -6.65 -10.78 0.46
N GLY A 259 -6.91 -11.90 -0.20
CA GLY A 259 -5.94 -12.98 -0.39
C GLY A 259 -5.64 -13.83 0.85
N ASN A 260 -6.13 -13.45 2.04
CA ASN A 260 -5.85 -14.20 3.26
C ASN A 260 -6.49 -15.60 3.20
N ASN A 261 -5.69 -16.64 3.41
CA ASN A 261 -6.09 -18.05 3.30
C ASN A 261 -6.75 -18.43 1.95
N SER A 262 -6.41 -17.72 0.87
CA SER A 262 -6.97 -17.99 -0.46
C SER A 262 -6.42 -19.26 -1.13
N GLY A 263 -5.32 -19.81 -0.63
CA GLY A 263 -4.66 -21.00 -1.16
C GLY A 263 -3.91 -20.74 -2.47
N CYS A 264 -3.15 -21.75 -2.92
CA CYS A 264 -2.33 -21.63 -4.13
C CYS A 264 -3.14 -21.43 -5.41
N GLY A 265 -4.38 -21.93 -5.46
CA GLY A 265 -5.24 -21.80 -6.64
C GLY A 265 -5.48 -20.35 -7.04
N PHE A 266 -5.63 -19.46 -6.06
CA PHE A 266 -5.78 -18.03 -6.31
C PHE A 266 -4.56 -17.43 -7.02
N LEU A 267 -3.36 -17.86 -6.66
CA LEU A 267 -2.12 -17.27 -7.17
C LEU A 267 -1.69 -17.87 -8.51
N GLN A 268 -2.03 -19.13 -8.75
CA GLN A 268 -1.60 -19.92 -9.91
C GLN A 268 -2.59 -19.91 -11.08
N THR A 269 -3.88 -19.70 -10.82
CA THR A 269 -4.94 -19.71 -11.84
C THR A 269 -5.45 -18.30 -12.11
N LYS A 270 -5.75 -17.99 -13.37
CA LYS A 270 -6.37 -16.71 -13.73
C LYS A 270 -7.82 -16.65 -13.22
N CYS A 271 -8.30 -15.44 -12.99
CA CYS A 271 -9.66 -15.18 -12.56
C CYS A 271 -10.70 -15.62 -13.60
N ASN A 272 -10.45 -15.38 -14.89
CA ASN A 272 -11.33 -15.80 -15.98
C ASN A 272 -11.34 -17.32 -16.22
N ASP A 273 -10.29 -18.02 -15.80
CA ASP A 273 -10.18 -19.49 -15.88
C ASP A 273 -10.75 -20.17 -14.61
N THR A 274 -11.13 -19.40 -13.58
CA THR A 274 -11.68 -19.94 -12.34
C THR A 274 -13.20 -19.99 -12.42
N GLU A 275 -13.75 -21.20 -12.42
CA GLU A 275 -15.20 -21.38 -12.33
C GLU A 275 -15.76 -20.78 -11.04
N ARG A 276 -16.90 -20.09 -11.16
CA ARG A 276 -17.63 -19.50 -10.01
C ARG A 276 -16.70 -18.66 -9.11
N LEU A 277 -15.83 -17.84 -9.71
CA LEU A 277 -14.85 -16.99 -9.02
C LEU A 277 -15.41 -16.25 -7.80
N ALA A 278 -16.58 -15.62 -7.94
CA ALA A 278 -17.25 -14.89 -6.87
C ALA A 278 -17.72 -15.78 -5.71
N THR A 279 -17.99 -17.07 -5.94
CA THR A 279 -18.31 -18.02 -4.88
C THR A 279 -17.04 -18.61 -4.26
N THR A 280 -15.99 -18.80 -5.05
CA THR A 280 -14.70 -19.33 -4.60
C THR A 280 -13.96 -18.32 -3.72
N TYR A 281 -14.02 -17.03 -4.06
CA TYR A 281 -13.38 -15.93 -3.30
C TYR A 281 -14.36 -14.76 -3.05
N PRO A 282 -15.42 -14.97 -2.23
CA PRO A 282 -16.57 -14.07 -2.11
C PRO A 282 -16.28 -12.71 -1.48
N HIS A 283 -15.11 -12.55 -0.86
CA HIS A 283 -14.70 -11.28 -0.25
C HIS A 283 -13.71 -10.49 -1.10
N MET A 284 -13.32 -11.04 -2.26
CA MET A 284 -12.38 -10.45 -3.19
C MET A 284 -13.05 -10.10 -4.51
N PHE A 285 -13.83 -11.02 -5.05
CA PHE A 285 -14.44 -10.88 -6.37
C PHE A 285 -15.96 -10.88 -6.28
N CYS A 286 -16.58 -10.27 -7.28
CA CYS A 286 -18.04 -10.20 -7.42
C CYS A 286 -18.49 -10.88 -8.71
N ASP A 287 -19.78 -11.20 -8.77
CA ASP A 287 -20.42 -11.76 -9.96
C ASP A 287 -20.74 -10.63 -10.96
N ASP A 288 -20.04 -10.62 -12.10
CA ASP A 288 -20.19 -9.59 -13.12
C ASP A 288 -21.41 -9.81 -14.02
N THR A 289 -22.15 -10.89 -13.83
CA THR A 289 -23.48 -11.07 -14.42
C THR A 289 -24.52 -10.21 -13.69
N ASP A 290 -24.31 -9.92 -12.40
CA ASP A 290 -25.11 -8.97 -11.64
C ASP A 290 -24.40 -7.63 -11.46
N LYS A 291 -24.71 -6.72 -12.39
CA LYS A 291 -24.16 -5.37 -12.43
C LYS A 291 -24.98 -4.32 -11.67
N ALA A 292 -26.13 -4.71 -11.12
CA ALA A 292 -27.10 -3.78 -10.55
C ALA A 292 -27.09 -3.77 -9.01
N THR A 293 -26.86 -4.92 -8.38
CA THR A 293 -26.93 -5.04 -6.93
C THR A 293 -25.80 -4.28 -6.24
N LEU A 294 -26.18 -3.47 -5.25
CA LEU A 294 -25.24 -2.74 -4.39
C LEU A 294 -24.59 -3.70 -3.39
N ARG A 295 -23.27 -3.67 -3.31
CA ARG A 295 -22.41 -4.57 -2.54
C ARG A 295 -21.29 -3.81 -1.86
N CYS A 296 -20.69 -4.42 -0.85
CA CYS A 296 -19.49 -3.88 -0.25
C CYS A 296 -18.25 -4.16 -1.09
N SER A 297 -17.40 -3.14 -1.21
CA SER A 297 -16.00 -3.31 -1.59
C SER A 297 -15.24 -4.14 -0.55
N SER A 298 -14.14 -4.77 -0.96
CA SER A 298 -13.34 -5.66 -0.11
C SER A 298 -12.80 -4.98 1.15
N ASP A 299 -12.48 -3.68 1.06
CA ASP A 299 -12.03 -2.85 2.17
C ASP A 299 -13.17 -2.30 3.05
N ARG A 300 -14.43 -2.65 2.74
CA ARG A 300 -15.65 -2.17 3.39
C ARG A 300 -15.81 -0.65 3.41
N ARG A 301 -15.09 0.11 2.59
CA ARG A 301 -15.18 1.59 2.58
C ARG A 301 -16.21 2.12 1.61
N HIS A 302 -16.61 1.33 0.64
CA HIS A 302 -17.50 1.75 -0.45
C HIS A 302 -18.65 0.76 -0.63
N VAL A 303 -19.81 1.32 -0.96
CA VAL A 303 -20.95 0.57 -1.51
C VAL A 303 -20.94 0.77 -3.02
N GLY A 304 -20.79 -0.30 -3.80
CA GLY A 304 -20.65 -0.24 -5.24
C GLY A 304 -21.38 -1.36 -5.97
N THR A 305 -21.19 -1.44 -7.28
CA THR A 305 -21.70 -2.53 -8.12
C THR A 305 -20.56 -3.31 -8.78
N CYS A 306 -20.84 -4.51 -9.28
CA CYS A 306 -19.86 -5.33 -9.99
C CYS A 306 -19.67 -4.85 -11.44
N THR A 307 -19.05 -3.68 -11.60
CA THR A 307 -18.92 -2.98 -12.89
C THR A 307 -17.49 -2.62 -13.24
N THR A 308 -16.53 -2.99 -12.40
CA THR A 308 -15.09 -2.79 -12.65
C THR A 308 -14.35 -4.10 -12.46
N GLY A 309 -13.08 -4.13 -12.88
CA GLY A 309 -12.23 -5.31 -12.74
C GLY A 309 -10.77 -4.92 -12.62
N ILE A 310 -10.01 -5.77 -11.92
CA ILE A 310 -8.55 -5.75 -11.99
C ILE A 310 -8.17 -6.41 -13.31
N VAL A 311 -7.39 -5.72 -14.13
CA VAL A 311 -6.92 -6.24 -15.41
C VAL A 311 -5.41 -6.28 -15.37
N ASP A 312 -4.86 -7.48 -15.28
CA ASP A 312 -3.43 -7.71 -15.32
C ASP A 312 -2.92 -7.45 -16.76
N GLN A 313 -2.12 -6.40 -16.93
CA GLN A 313 -1.77 -5.88 -18.25
C GLN A 313 -0.56 -6.61 -18.87
N SER A 314 -0.82 -7.70 -19.59
CA SER A 314 -0.09 -8.06 -20.82
C SER A 314 -0.87 -9.02 -21.73
N GLY A 315 -0.50 -9.05 -23.01
CA GLY A 315 -1.06 -9.97 -24.01
C GLY A 315 -2.35 -9.49 -24.69
N ASN A 316 -2.89 -10.35 -25.57
CA ASN A 316 -4.19 -10.15 -26.23
C ASN A 316 -5.31 -10.06 -25.17
N LEU A 317 -6.32 -9.22 -25.39
CA LEU A 317 -7.50 -9.07 -24.52
C LEU A 317 -8.15 -10.42 -24.13
N HIS A 318 -8.09 -11.41 -25.02
CA HIS A 318 -8.59 -12.77 -24.74
C HIS A 318 -7.79 -13.55 -23.69
N PHE A 319 -6.53 -13.18 -23.42
CA PHE A 319 -5.64 -13.87 -22.47
C PHE A 319 -5.37 -13.08 -21.20
N LYS A 320 -5.99 -11.90 -21.04
CA LYS A 320 -5.79 -11.08 -19.85
C LYS A 320 -6.44 -11.74 -18.64
N ASP A 321 -5.76 -11.66 -17.51
CA ASP A 321 -6.36 -12.02 -16.23
C ASP A 321 -7.28 -10.86 -15.82
N VAL A 322 -8.59 -11.10 -15.94
CA VAL A 322 -9.64 -10.12 -15.62
C VAL A 322 -10.38 -10.62 -14.39
N CYS A 323 -10.28 -9.88 -13.30
CA CYS A 323 -10.87 -10.21 -12.02
C CYS A 323 -11.95 -9.19 -11.68
N PRO A 324 -13.25 -9.52 -11.80
CA PRO A 324 -14.34 -8.62 -11.46
C PRO A 324 -14.34 -8.25 -9.98
N VAL A 325 -14.46 -6.96 -9.69
CA VAL A 325 -14.46 -6.42 -8.32
C VAL A 325 -15.51 -5.34 -8.18
N VAL A 326 -15.92 -5.06 -6.95
CA VAL A 326 -16.89 -4.00 -6.66
C VAL A 326 -16.26 -2.63 -6.95
N SER A 327 -16.98 -1.79 -7.70
CA SER A 327 -16.53 -0.45 -8.05
C SER A 327 -16.47 0.47 -6.82
N THR A 328 -15.35 1.19 -6.67
CA THR A 328 -15.11 2.17 -5.61
C THR A 328 -15.43 3.60 -6.05
N TYR A 329 -16.27 3.73 -7.08
CA TYR A 329 -16.88 4.99 -7.51
C TYR A 329 -18.09 4.72 -8.40
N PHE A 330 -18.98 5.70 -8.51
CA PHE A 330 -20.02 5.72 -9.53
C PHE A 330 -19.69 6.72 -10.62
N TYR A 331 -20.00 6.35 -11.86
CA TYR A 331 -19.96 7.27 -13.00
C TYR A 331 -21.36 7.76 -13.33
N ASP A 332 -21.47 9.06 -13.50
CA ASP A 332 -22.65 9.74 -13.98
C ASP A 332 -22.31 10.57 -15.21
N SER A 333 -23.06 10.41 -16.29
CA SER A 333 -22.79 11.07 -17.56
C SER A 333 -22.90 12.60 -17.48
N ASN A 334 -23.63 13.14 -16.49
CA ASN A 334 -23.92 14.57 -16.36
C ASN A 334 -23.08 15.25 -15.27
N SER A 335 -22.72 14.53 -14.21
CA SER A 335 -22.01 15.04 -13.03
C SER A 335 -20.62 14.44 -12.82
N GLY A 336 -20.19 13.52 -13.68
CA GLY A 336 -18.88 12.88 -13.61
C GLY A 336 -18.81 11.82 -12.51
N ARG A 337 -17.64 11.73 -11.86
CA ARG A 337 -17.39 10.74 -10.80
C ARG A 337 -18.12 11.16 -9.52
N ARG A 338 -19.02 10.32 -9.02
CA ARG A 338 -19.69 10.48 -7.71
C ARG A 338 -19.03 9.56 -6.68
N SER A 339 -18.77 10.10 -5.49
CA SER A 339 -18.28 9.28 -4.39
C SER A 339 -19.35 8.28 -3.97
N ASN A 340 -18.91 7.05 -3.72
CA ASN A 340 -19.70 5.98 -3.13
C ASN A 340 -19.04 5.45 -1.85
N ALA A 341 -18.12 6.22 -1.26
CA ALA A 341 -17.50 5.89 0.01
C ALA A 341 -18.47 6.18 1.16
N CYS A 342 -18.54 5.27 2.13
CA CYS A 342 -19.41 5.43 3.28
C CYS A 342 -19.07 6.66 4.14
N ALA A 343 -17.82 7.14 4.05
CA ALA A 343 -17.35 8.30 4.79
C ALA A 343 -17.94 9.64 4.30
N ASP A 344 -18.17 9.79 2.99
CA ASP A 344 -18.45 11.08 2.38
C ASP A 344 -19.56 11.08 1.31
N ALA A 345 -20.07 9.91 0.91
CA ALA A 345 -21.13 9.82 -0.08
C ALA A 345 -22.41 10.49 0.44
N ALA A 346 -23.06 11.25 -0.46
CA ALA A 346 -24.36 11.82 -0.18
C ALA A 346 -25.42 10.71 0.00
N ALA A 347 -26.34 10.89 0.94
CA ALA A 347 -27.42 9.92 1.22
C ALA A 347 -28.27 9.59 -0.03
N ALA A 348 -28.44 10.55 -0.95
CA ALA A 348 -29.14 10.33 -2.22
C ALA A 348 -28.43 9.36 -3.17
N THR A 349 -27.12 9.16 -3.00
CA THR A 349 -26.30 8.25 -3.82
C THR A 349 -26.37 6.82 -3.29
N LEU A 350 -26.48 6.65 -1.98
CA LEU A 350 -26.45 5.36 -1.30
C LEU A 350 -27.78 5.12 -0.56
N PRO A 351 -28.82 4.60 -1.23
CA PRO A 351 -30.13 4.40 -0.63
C PRO A 351 -30.03 3.44 0.57
N GLY A 352 -30.72 3.78 1.66
CA GLY A 352 -30.72 2.97 2.90
C GLY A 352 -29.46 3.10 3.76
N SER A 353 -28.45 3.85 3.30
CA SER A 353 -27.17 3.98 3.99
C SER A 353 -27.14 5.13 4.99
N LEU A 354 -26.51 4.89 6.14
CA LEU A 354 -26.06 5.93 7.07
C LEU A 354 -24.60 6.26 6.77
N THR A 355 -24.34 7.39 6.13
CA THR A 355 -22.98 7.85 5.75
C THR A 355 -22.39 8.81 6.78
N GLY A 356 -21.06 8.95 6.79
CA GLY A 356 -20.30 9.82 7.69
C GLY A 356 -18.95 9.21 8.09
N THR A 357 -18.11 9.99 8.76
CA THR A 357 -16.68 9.68 9.04
C THR A 357 -16.39 8.30 9.63
N ASN A 358 -17.31 7.71 10.41
CA ASN A 358 -17.17 6.38 11.03
C ASN A 358 -18.09 5.33 10.40
N SER A 359 -18.61 5.59 9.21
CA SER A 359 -19.48 4.66 8.49
C SER A 359 -18.68 3.70 7.62
N TRP A 360 -19.06 2.44 7.68
CA TRP A 360 -18.47 1.34 6.93
C TRP A 360 -19.57 0.58 6.20
N CYS A 361 -19.19 -0.08 5.10
CA CYS A 361 -20.08 -0.96 4.36
C CYS A 361 -20.18 -2.32 5.06
N LEU A 362 -21.41 -2.68 5.42
CA LEU A 362 -21.75 -3.97 5.97
C LEU A 362 -22.49 -4.79 4.92
N ASP A 363 -22.11 -6.06 4.81
CA ASP A 363 -22.82 -7.01 3.96
C ASP A 363 -24.24 -7.20 4.49
N ALA A 364 -25.20 -7.37 3.61
CA ALA A 364 -26.61 -7.44 3.96
C ALA A 364 -27.28 -8.68 3.35
N GLU A 365 -28.30 -9.18 4.05
CA GLU A 365 -29.12 -10.31 3.61
C GLU A 365 -30.58 -9.89 3.53
N GLU A 366 -31.17 -10.09 2.35
CA GLU A 366 -32.57 -9.76 2.07
C GLU A 366 -32.97 -8.31 2.42
N LEU A 367 -31.98 -7.39 2.49
CA LEU A 367 -32.20 -6.02 2.90
C LEU A 367 -32.96 -5.26 1.82
N GLN A 368 -34.17 -4.84 2.16
CA GLN A 368 -35.06 -4.11 1.28
C GLN A 368 -35.10 -2.62 1.65
N VAL A 369 -34.63 -1.78 0.74
CA VAL A 369 -34.66 -0.33 0.88
C VAL A 369 -35.91 0.23 0.21
N LYS A 370 -36.59 1.16 0.85
CA LYS A 370 -37.75 1.87 0.28
C LYS A 370 -37.30 2.76 -0.89
N THR A 371 -37.93 2.54 -2.04
CA THR A 371 -37.77 3.37 -3.24
C THR A 371 -39.14 3.77 -3.76
N ASN A 372 -39.20 4.81 -4.59
CA ASN A 372 -40.44 5.25 -5.23
C ASN A 372 -41.09 4.16 -6.11
N ALA A 373 -40.37 3.08 -6.42
CA ALA A 373 -40.80 1.96 -7.26
C ALA A 373 -41.23 0.71 -6.47
N GLY A 374 -41.42 0.79 -5.15
CA GLY A 374 -41.91 -0.34 -4.34
C GLY A 374 -40.84 -1.13 -3.57
N GLY A 375 -39.60 -0.67 -3.58
CA GLY A 375 -38.49 -1.26 -2.83
C GLY A 375 -37.41 -1.90 -3.70
N THR A 376 -36.19 -1.96 -3.22
CA THR A 376 -35.05 -2.56 -3.93
C THR A 376 -34.19 -3.36 -2.96
N LYS A 377 -33.86 -4.59 -3.35
CA LYS A 377 -32.95 -5.46 -2.59
C LYS A 377 -31.51 -5.02 -2.80
N ILE A 378 -30.74 -4.95 -1.72
CA ILE A 378 -29.31 -4.63 -1.74
C ILE A 378 -28.54 -5.63 -0.86
N GLU A 379 -27.26 -5.82 -1.17
CA GLU A 379 -26.36 -6.75 -0.46
C GLU A 379 -25.25 -6.02 0.32
N GLY A 380 -25.20 -4.69 0.24
CA GLY A 380 -24.24 -3.86 0.96
C GLY A 380 -24.80 -2.49 1.28
N VAL A 381 -24.62 -2.04 2.51
CA VAL A 381 -25.15 -0.76 3.01
C VAL A 381 -24.17 -0.11 3.98
N CYS A 382 -24.08 1.22 3.99
CA CYS A 382 -23.27 1.89 5.00
C CYS A 382 -24.01 1.98 6.34
N ALA A 383 -23.30 1.66 7.41
CA ALA A 383 -23.73 1.88 8.79
C ALA A 383 -22.57 2.46 9.60
N GLN A 384 -22.88 3.24 10.64
CA GLN A 384 -21.85 3.68 11.58
C GLN A 384 -21.36 2.48 12.38
N VAL A 385 -20.04 2.34 12.46
CA VAL A 385 -19.39 1.30 13.27
C VAL A 385 -18.72 1.95 14.47
N LEU A 386 -18.95 1.36 15.65
CA LEU A 386 -18.29 1.71 16.89
C LEU A 386 -17.53 0.50 17.40
N CYS A 387 -16.25 0.73 17.69
CA CYS A 387 -15.31 -0.30 18.13
C CYS A 387 -14.98 -0.05 19.60
N GLU A 388 -15.48 -0.89 20.50
CA GLU A 388 -15.32 -0.72 21.96
C GLU A 388 -14.93 -2.05 22.60
N GLY A 389 -13.79 -2.11 23.29
CA GLY A 389 -13.39 -3.31 24.05
C GLY A 389 -13.27 -4.59 23.21
N GLY A 390 -12.86 -4.49 21.94
CA GLY A 390 -12.81 -5.62 21.02
C GLY A 390 -14.15 -6.04 20.41
N ALA A 391 -15.25 -5.34 20.73
CA ALA A 391 -16.57 -5.59 20.17
C ALA A 391 -16.95 -4.55 19.10
N VAL A 392 -17.78 -5.00 18.15
CA VAL A 392 -18.38 -4.16 17.11
C VAL A 392 -19.81 -3.83 17.49
N LYS A 393 -20.16 -2.54 17.50
CA LYS A 393 -21.55 -2.06 17.52
C LYS A 393 -21.86 -1.35 16.21
N VAL A 394 -23.07 -1.51 15.73
CA VAL A 394 -23.52 -0.93 14.45
C VAL A 394 -24.72 -0.03 14.68
N LYS A 395 -24.73 1.13 14.04
CA LYS A 395 -25.90 2.00 13.96
C LYS A 395 -26.26 2.17 12.49
N TYR A 396 -27.33 1.50 12.06
CA TYR A 396 -27.86 1.60 10.71
C TYR A 396 -28.88 2.75 10.60
N LEU A 397 -29.25 3.11 9.36
CA LEU A 397 -30.15 4.22 9.12
C LEU A 397 -31.53 4.00 9.77
N GLY A 398 -31.96 4.93 10.63
CA GLY A 398 -33.21 4.85 11.37
C GLY A 398 -33.13 4.11 12.72
N ALA A 399 -32.00 3.48 13.06
CA ALA A 399 -31.78 2.93 14.39
C ALA A 399 -31.66 4.07 15.43
N LYS A 400 -32.36 3.93 16.56
CA LYS A 400 -32.29 4.89 17.67
C LYS A 400 -30.91 4.86 18.32
N GLU A 401 -30.49 3.67 18.74
CA GLU A 401 -29.22 3.41 19.41
C GLU A 401 -28.36 2.41 18.61
N PRO A 402 -27.02 2.44 18.79
CA PRO A 402 -26.15 1.39 18.28
C PRO A 402 -26.52 0.03 18.88
N VAL A 403 -26.49 -1.01 18.05
CA VAL A 403 -26.78 -2.40 18.45
C VAL A 403 -25.51 -3.25 18.38
N LEU A 404 -25.37 -4.21 19.28
CA LEU A 404 -24.23 -5.12 19.29
C LEU A 404 -24.25 -5.97 18.02
N CYS A 405 -23.08 -6.11 17.38
CA CYS A 405 -22.92 -6.90 16.15
C CYS A 405 -21.78 -7.91 16.33
N PRO A 406 -22.02 -9.06 16.99
CA PRO A 406 -20.99 -10.07 17.21
C PRO A 406 -20.53 -10.67 15.88
N GLU A 407 -19.23 -10.90 15.72
CA GLU A 407 -18.64 -11.45 14.50
C GLU A 407 -19.38 -12.70 13.99
N GLY A 408 -19.71 -12.72 12.69
CA GLY A 408 -20.39 -13.85 12.05
C GLY A 408 -21.87 -14.01 12.40
N LYS A 409 -22.43 -13.12 13.23
CA LYS A 409 -23.87 -13.05 13.51
C LYS A 409 -24.56 -12.05 12.59
N GLU A 410 -25.86 -11.86 12.82
CA GLU A 410 -26.71 -10.98 12.04
C GLU A 410 -27.48 -10.02 12.94
N VAL A 411 -27.71 -8.82 12.44
CA VAL A 411 -28.57 -7.80 13.06
C VAL A 411 -29.79 -7.61 12.17
N THR A 412 -30.97 -7.96 12.69
CA THR A 412 -32.24 -7.70 12.00
C THR A 412 -32.52 -6.20 12.00
N VAL A 413 -32.77 -5.62 10.82
CA VAL A 413 -33.14 -4.20 10.73
C VAL A 413 -34.60 -4.00 11.12
N VAL A 414 -34.85 -2.98 11.92
CA VAL A 414 -36.21 -2.52 12.24
C VAL A 414 -36.72 -1.64 11.10
N ALA A 415 -37.89 -1.97 10.57
CA ALA A 415 -38.58 -1.22 9.54
C ALA A 415 -38.73 0.26 9.91
N ASN A 416 -38.42 1.16 8.97
CA ASN A 416 -38.46 2.61 9.14
C ASN A 416 -38.75 3.31 7.79
N ASP A 417 -38.62 4.62 7.72
CA ASP A 417 -38.92 5.41 6.51
C ASP A 417 -37.99 5.09 5.31
N HIS A 418 -36.85 4.46 5.58
CA HIS A 418 -35.85 4.10 4.57
C HIS A 418 -35.69 2.59 4.37
N LEU A 419 -35.84 1.79 5.42
CA LEU A 419 -35.64 0.32 5.40
C LEU A 419 -36.98 -0.40 5.62
N GLN A 420 -37.26 -1.45 4.85
CA GLN A 420 -38.47 -2.27 4.99
C GLN A 420 -38.23 -3.46 5.91
N GLU A 421 -37.24 -4.29 5.59
CA GLU A 421 -36.87 -5.51 6.30
C GLU A 421 -35.47 -5.98 5.86
N GLY A 422 -34.99 -7.05 6.49
CA GLY A 422 -33.73 -7.72 6.17
C GLY A 422 -32.75 -7.72 7.33
N LYS A 423 -31.50 -8.08 7.05
CA LYS A 423 -30.47 -8.25 8.07
C LYS A 423 -29.13 -7.69 7.60
N LEU A 424 -28.31 -7.26 8.57
CA LEU A 424 -26.92 -6.88 8.37
C LEU A 424 -26.03 -7.99 8.91
N LYS A 425 -25.04 -8.43 8.14
CA LYS A 425 -24.04 -9.39 8.57
C LYS A 425 -22.96 -8.68 9.36
N CYS A 426 -22.67 -9.21 10.54
CA CYS A 426 -21.67 -8.63 11.42
C CYS A 426 -20.26 -8.96 10.91
N PRO A 427 -19.45 -7.93 10.58
CA PRO A 427 -18.12 -8.13 10.06
C PRO A 427 -17.18 -8.64 11.15
N LYS A 428 -16.00 -9.11 10.75
CA LYS A 428 -14.93 -9.32 11.73
C LYS A 428 -14.49 -8.00 12.32
N TYR A 429 -14.05 -8.00 13.57
CA TYR A 429 -13.55 -6.79 14.22
C TYR A 429 -12.43 -6.13 13.38
N GLU A 430 -11.48 -6.93 12.90
CA GLU A 430 -10.34 -6.47 12.10
C GLU A 430 -10.70 -5.81 10.76
N GLU A 431 -11.87 -6.10 10.19
CA GLU A 431 -12.28 -5.53 8.91
C GLU A 431 -12.75 -4.08 9.02
N VAL A 432 -13.29 -3.68 10.18
CA VAL A 432 -13.91 -2.36 10.40
C VAL A 432 -13.30 -1.57 11.56
N CYS A 433 -12.42 -2.20 12.35
CA CYS A 433 -11.81 -1.60 13.54
C CYS A 433 -10.28 -1.58 13.50
N THR A 434 -9.63 -1.90 12.38
CA THR A 434 -8.15 -1.84 12.26
C THR A 434 -7.65 -0.44 11.91
N ILE A 435 -8.35 0.28 11.02
CA ILE A 435 -7.95 1.61 10.58
C ILE A 435 -8.91 2.64 11.18
N ALA A 436 -8.40 3.52 12.04
CA ALA A 436 -9.19 4.62 12.57
C ALA A 436 -9.58 5.62 11.46
N ALA A 437 -10.61 6.42 11.70
CA ALA A 437 -11.06 7.43 10.74
C ALA A 437 -9.99 8.49 10.41
N ASN A 438 -9.06 8.75 11.32
CA ASN A 438 -7.89 9.62 11.09
C ASN A 438 -6.73 8.92 10.36
N GLY A 439 -6.90 7.67 9.94
CA GLY A 439 -5.90 6.88 9.23
C GLY A 439 -4.85 6.18 10.09
N SER A 440 -4.82 6.44 11.40
CA SER A 440 -3.96 5.69 12.32
C SER A 440 -4.38 4.22 12.43
N SER A 441 -3.49 3.40 12.96
CA SER A 441 -3.77 2.00 13.26
C SER A 441 -4.36 1.85 14.64
N LEU A 442 -5.33 0.95 14.78
CA LEU A 442 -5.92 0.54 16.06
C LEU A 442 -5.45 -0.86 16.48
N VAL A 443 -4.47 -1.43 15.76
CA VAL A 443 -3.83 -2.69 16.19
C VAL A 443 -3.18 -2.46 17.55
N ILE A 444 -3.56 -3.31 18.50
CA ILE A 444 -2.94 -3.36 19.82
C ILE A 444 -1.83 -4.41 19.73
N PRO A 445 -0.56 -4.07 20.05
CA PRO A 445 0.51 -5.05 20.07
C PRO A 445 0.12 -6.21 20.97
N ARG A 446 -0.06 -7.41 20.39
CA ARG A 446 -0.12 -8.63 21.19
C ARG A 446 1.31 -8.92 21.61
N VAL A 447 1.52 -9.11 22.91
CA VAL A 447 2.78 -9.69 23.40
C VAL A 447 2.82 -11.09 22.81
N GLU A 448 3.65 -11.31 21.80
CA GLU A 448 3.97 -12.67 21.35
C GLU A 448 4.68 -13.34 22.54
N GLU A 449 4.02 -14.29 23.19
CA GLU A 449 4.74 -15.20 24.09
C GLU A 449 5.77 -15.94 23.23
N GLU A 450 7.05 -15.71 23.51
CA GLU A 450 8.15 -16.45 22.91
C GLU A 450 7.96 -17.93 23.19
N GLY A 451 7.42 -18.65 22.19
CA GLY A 451 7.26 -20.10 22.22
C GLY A 451 8.61 -20.80 22.17
N ALA A 452 9.27 -20.93 23.31
CA ALA A 452 10.23 -22.00 23.53
C ALA A 452 9.46 -23.31 23.77
N ASN A 453 9.33 -24.15 22.74
CA ASN A 453 9.60 -25.58 22.84
C ASN A 453 9.35 -26.28 21.49
N GLY A 454 10.39 -27.00 21.05
CA GLY A 454 10.26 -28.04 20.04
C GLY A 454 9.59 -29.29 20.57
N ASP A 455 8.98 -30.01 19.63
CA ASP A 455 8.77 -31.45 19.54
C ASP A 455 8.17 -32.21 20.73
N ALA A 456 6.93 -32.70 20.55
CA ALA A 456 6.68 -34.15 20.40
C ALA A 456 5.19 -34.45 20.10
N GLU A 457 5.00 -35.49 19.29
CA GLU A 457 3.76 -36.06 18.76
C GLU A 457 2.72 -36.48 19.81
N GLY A 458 1.45 -36.56 19.40
CA GLY A 458 0.40 -37.22 20.17
C GLY A 458 -0.99 -37.15 19.55
N ASN A 459 -1.25 -38.02 18.58
CA ASN A 459 -2.58 -38.28 17.99
C ASN A 459 -3.52 -38.93 19.02
N GLN A 460 -4.72 -38.36 19.26
CA GLN A 460 -5.97 -39.12 19.45
C GLN A 460 -7.21 -38.21 19.51
N ARG A 461 -8.28 -38.68 18.86
CA ARG A 461 -9.62 -38.08 18.77
C ARG A 461 -10.48 -38.45 19.96
N GLU A 462 -11.45 -37.57 20.22
CA GLU A 462 -12.83 -37.79 20.71
C GLU A 462 -13.06 -38.69 21.93
N ASP A 463 -13.64 -38.11 22.99
CA ASP A 463 -14.94 -38.56 23.52
C ASP A 463 -15.53 -37.50 24.48
N GLU A 464 -16.86 -37.41 24.45
CA GLU A 464 -17.72 -36.44 25.12
C GLU A 464 -18.08 -36.81 26.59
N ALA A 465 -18.62 -35.81 27.29
CA ALA A 465 -19.70 -35.88 28.27
C ALA A 465 -19.39 -36.04 29.79
N GLU A 466 -19.71 -34.95 30.50
CA GLU A 466 -20.71 -34.84 31.59
C GLU A 466 -20.32 -34.83 33.08
N GLN A 467 -20.97 -33.86 33.77
CA GLN A 467 -21.36 -33.73 35.19
C GLN A 467 -20.27 -33.35 36.22
N GLU A 468 -20.49 -32.50 37.23
CA GLU A 468 -21.56 -31.59 37.69
C GLU A 468 -20.94 -30.77 38.87
N GLU A 469 -21.43 -29.54 39.11
CA GLU A 469 -21.64 -28.78 40.38
C GLU A 469 -20.69 -28.99 41.61
N GLU A 470 -20.25 -28.01 42.40
CA GLU A 470 -20.94 -26.83 42.96
C GLU A 470 -19.98 -25.98 43.87
N ASN A 471 -20.38 -24.72 44.13
CA ASN A 471 -20.09 -23.82 45.29
C ASN A 471 -18.94 -22.76 45.27
N GLU A 472 -19.39 -21.48 45.14
CA GLU A 472 -19.33 -20.34 46.12
C GLU A 472 -18.00 -20.02 46.84
N GLU A 473 -17.59 -18.78 47.18
CA GLU A 473 -17.96 -17.37 46.95
C GLU A 473 -16.80 -16.50 47.52
N GLU A 474 -16.69 -15.27 47.01
CA GLU A 474 -16.16 -14.02 47.63
C GLU A 474 -14.73 -13.83 48.22
N ALA A 475 -14.05 -12.87 47.58
CA ALA A 475 -13.58 -11.56 48.12
C ALA A 475 -12.21 -11.37 48.83
N ALA A 476 -11.46 -10.44 48.20
CA ALA A 476 -10.65 -9.35 48.76
C ALA A 476 -9.28 -9.62 49.42
N GLY A 477 -8.28 -8.83 48.98
CA GLY A 477 -7.32 -8.24 49.91
C GLY A 477 -5.83 -8.40 49.59
N ASP A 478 -5.28 -7.36 48.95
CA ASP A 478 -3.99 -6.72 49.25
C ASP A 478 -2.63 -7.38 48.91
N ALA A 479 -1.77 -6.55 48.30
CA ALA A 479 -0.33 -6.77 48.13
C ALA A 479 0.41 -6.41 49.43
N PRO A 480 1.71 -6.78 49.60
CA PRO A 480 2.76 -5.94 49.02
C PRO A 480 4.03 -6.68 48.54
N ALA A 481 4.81 -5.90 47.80
CA ALA A 481 6.12 -6.17 47.23
C ALA A 481 7.24 -6.54 48.24
N LEU A 482 8.28 -7.23 47.74
CA LEU A 482 9.68 -7.15 48.18
C LEU A 482 10.61 -7.85 47.17
N GLU A 483 11.47 -7.08 46.48
CA GLU A 483 12.74 -7.59 45.92
C GLU A 483 13.79 -7.73 47.05
N PRO A 484 14.86 -8.54 46.89
CA PRO A 484 16.14 -7.93 46.50
C PRO A 484 17.13 -8.80 45.66
N GLN A 485 17.86 -8.11 44.77
CA GLN A 485 19.31 -8.17 44.50
C GLN A 485 20.03 -9.45 43.95
N ARG A 486 20.48 -9.32 42.68
CA ARG A 486 21.88 -9.30 42.16
C ARG A 486 23.00 -10.17 42.81
N ALA A 487 23.64 -11.03 42.00
CA ALA A 487 25.08 -11.37 41.98
C ALA A 487 25.38 -12.14 40.66
N GLU A 488 26.17 -11.61 39.73
CA GLU A 488 27.63 -11.79 39.50
C GLU A 488 28.09 -13.15 38.90
N LEU A 489 28.95 -13.01 37.88
CA LEU A 489 29.62 -14.02 37.05
C LEU A 489 30.56 -14.96 37.82
N PRO A 490 30.99 -16.06 37.17
CA PRO A 490 32.43 -16.13 36.91
C PRO A 490 32.83 -16.63 35.51
N SER A 491 34.08 -16.28 35.20
CA SER A 491 34.92 -16.57 34.05
C SER A 491 35.20 -18.05 33.76
N GLY A 492 35.51 -18.37 32.50
CA GLY A 492 36.23 -19.61 32.14
C GLY A 492 36.50 -19.73 30.65
N THR A 493 37.78 -19.67 30.29
CA THR A 493 38.41 -19.59 28.96
C THR A 493 38.50 -20.90 28.14
N ALA A 494 38.85 -20.71 26.85
CA ALA A 494 39.51 -21.61 25.88
C ALA A 494 38.55 -22.48 25.02
N GLY A 495 38.68 -22.60 23.70
CA GLY A 495 39.66 -22.18 22.70
C GLY A 495 39.62 -23.20 21.54
N GLY A 496 39.72 -22.75 20.28
CA GLY A 496 39.98 -23.65 19.14
C GLY A 496 39.17 -23.40 17.86
N ASP A 497 39.72 -22.56 16.97
CA ASP A 497 39.55 -22.60 15.49
C ASP A 497 40.46 -23.77 14.94
N PRO A 498 40.44 -24.26 13.66
CA PRO A 498 39.92 -23.60 12.46
C PRO A 498 39.26 -24.49 11.38
N SER A 499 38.61 -23.86 10.40
CA SER A 499 38.30 -24.48 9.09
C SER A 499 38.29 -23.44 7.96
N ASN A 500 39.00 -23.75 6.88
CA ASN A 500 39.16 -22.99 5.63
C ASN A 500 39.31 -24.03 4.49
N PRO A 501 39.23 -23.70 3.18
CA PRO A 501 38.09 -23.25 2.37
C PRO A 501 37.93 -24.00 1.00
N LYS A 502 37.05 -23.45 0.13
CA LYS A 502 37.07 -23.37 -1.37
C LYS A 502 36.37 -24.43 -2.25
N ALA A 503 35.47 -23.94 -3.13
CA ALA A 503 35.49 -23.96 -4.63
C ALA A 503 34.07 -23.57 -5.15
N ALA A 504 33.79 -22.54 -5.99
CA ALA A 504 34.06 -22.33 -7.44
C ALA A 504 33.48 -23.44 -8.35
N ALA A 505 32.81 -23.25 -9.50
CA ALA A 505 32.30 -22.15 -10.34
C ALA A 505 31.48 -22.77 -11.53
N GLU A 506 31.03 -21.94 -12.49
CA GLU A 506 30.50 -22.24 -13.88
C GLU A 506 28.98 -22.54 -13.98
N VAL A 507 28.08 -21.78 -14.64
CA VAL A 507 27.98 -20.99 -15.90
C VAL A 507 27.97 -21.82 -17.20
N GLU A 508 26.79 -21.94 -17.83
CA GLU A 508 26.66 -21.79 -19.29
C GLU A 508 25.22 -21.52 -19.77
N THR A 509 25.12 -20.61 -20.75
CA THR A 509 23.97 -20.08 -21.48
C THR A 509 23.64 -20.95 -22.71
N GLY A 510 22.39 -21.27 -23.05
CA GLY A 510 21.48 -20.43 -23.84
C GLY A 510 21.20 -21.06 -25.21
N THR A 511 19.99 -20.86 -25.79
CA THR A 511 19.69 -20.67 -27.24
C THR A 511 18.16 -20.72 -27.48
N LEU A 512 17.62 -19.71 -28.17
CA LEU A 512 16.26 -19.61 -28.75
C LEU A 512 16.27 -20.09 -30.23
N PRO A 513 15.10 -20.34 -30.85
CA PRO A 513 14.80 -19.54 -32.04
C PRO A 513 13.34 -19.10 -32.24
N ALA A 514 13.27 -17.89 -32.80
CA ALA A 514 12.33 -17.22 -33.72
C ALA A 514 10.99 -17.87 -34.12
N ALA A 515 9.97 -17.00 -34.12
CA ALA A 515 8.65 -17.16 -34.74
C ALA A 515 8.57 -16.49 -36.13
N GLU A 516 7.74 -17.08 -37.00
CA GLU A 516 7.30 -16.54 -38.29
C GLU A 516 6.10 -15.58 -38.14
N THR A 517 5.86 -14.82 -39.21
CA THR A 517 4.86 -13.74 -39.33
C THR A 517 3.65 -14.19 -40.16
N GLN A 518 2.45 -13.70 -39.83
CA GLN A 518 1.48 -13.03 -40.73
C GLN A 518 0.03 -13.06 -40.17
N GLY A 519 -0.74 -12.00 -40.48
CA GLY A 519 -2.21 -12.07 -40.54
C GLY A 519 -2.98 -11.01 -39.76
N ARG A 520 -3.26 -9.87 -40.40
CA ARG A 520 -4.02 -8.72 -39.88
C ARG A 520 -5.49 -8.82 -40.31
N ALA A 521 -6.44 -8.67 -39.39
CA ALA A 521 -7.85 -8.36 -39.67
C ALA A 521 -8.40 -7.33 -38.65
N LYS A 522 -9.27 -6.44 -39.13
CA LYS A 522 -9.70 -5.17 -38.51
C LYS A 522 -11.07 -5.27 -37.79
N GLY A 523 -11.19 -4.56 -36.66
CA GLY A 523 -12.39 -3.82 -36.18
C GLY A 523 -13.02 -4.32 -34.86
N PRO A 524 -13.82 -3.51 -34.13
CA PRO A 524 -13.91 -2.04 -34.04
C PRO A 524 -13.58 -1.48 -32.63
N ASP A 525 -13.40 -0.15 -32.57
CA ASP A 525 -12.94 0.65 -31.43
C ASP A 525 -13.86 0.68 -30.20
N GLY A 526 -13.21 0.57 -29.04
CA GLY A 526 -13.76 0.83 -27.70
C GLY A 526 -12.60 1.07 -26.73
N GLY A 527 -11.75 2.05 -27.04
CA GLY A 527 -10.53 2.35 -26.29
C GLY A 527 -10.78 3.22 -25.07
N VAL A 528 -10.55 2.65 -23.89
CA VAL A 528 -10.31 3.41 -22.65
C VAL A 528 -8.90 4.02 -22.78
N HIS A 529 -8.83 5.34 -22.87
CA HIS A 529 -7.58 6.08 -22.93
C HIS A 529 -6.89 6.08 -21.56
N SER A 530 -5.82 5.31 -21.39
CA SER A 530 -4.73 5.66 -20.45
C SER A 530 -3.78 6.61 -21.18
N ALA A 531 -3.77 7.88 -20.77
CA ALA A 531 -2.87 8.88 -21.33
C ALA A 531 -1.46 8.71 -20.76
N ALA A 532 -0.57 8.12 -21.56
CA ALA A 532 0.85 8.09 -21.30
C ALA A 532 1.46 9.49 -21.51
N ALA A 533 2.05 10.06 -20.46
CA ALA A 533 2.94 11.21 -20.59
C ALA A 533 4.40 10.70 -20.67
N SER A 534 5.03 10.89 -21.83
CA SER A 534 6.45 10.61 -22.03
C SER A 534 7.30 11.83 -21.65
N LEU A 535 8.33 11.64 -20.82
CA LEU A 535 9.43 12.60 -20.63
C LEU A 535 10.66 12.16 -21.43
N PRO A 536 11.45 13.10 -22.01
CA PRO A 536 12.54 12.78 -22.92
C PRO A 536 13.78 12.25 -22.20
N SER A 537 14.38 11.18 -22.74
CA SER A 537 15.71 10.69 -22.35
C SER A 537 16.81 11.64 -22.85
N ALA A 538 17.63 12.16 -21.95
CA ALA A 538 18.89 12.80 -22.31
C ALA A 538 19.97 11.73 -22.55
N ARG A 539 20.37 11.55 -23.81
CA ARG A 539 21.55 10.76 -24.20
C ARG A 539 22.81 11.37 -23.58
N ARG A 540 23.62 10.57 -22.89
CA ARG A 540 25.01 10.92 -22.54
C ARG A 540 25.87 10.92 -23.81
N SER A 541 26.50 12.05 -24.10
CA SER A 541 27.68 12.13 -24.98
C SER A 541 28.94 12.35 -24.10
N PRO A 542 30.10 11.76 -24.46
CA PRO A 542 31.31 11.78 -23.62
C PRO A 542 32.07 13.12 -23.70
N PRO A 543 32.97 13.41 -22.74
CA PRO A 543 33.56 14.75 -22.58
C PRO A 543 34.68 14.99 -23.60
N HIS A 544 34.64 16.16 -24.25
CA HIS A 544 35.73 16.65 -25.08
C HIS A 544 36.95 17.00 -24.21
N ARG A 545 38.07 16.32 -24.50
CA ARG A 545 39.42 16.71 -24.07
C ARG A 545 39.80 18.06 -24.68
N THR A 546 40.24 18.98 -23.82
CA THR A 546 41.00 20.17 -24.19
C THR A 546 42.38 19.79 -24.72
N ARG A 547 42.83 20.41 -25.81
CA ARG A 547 44.24 20.44 -26.24
C ARG A 547 44.61 21.83 -26.77
N PRO A 548 45.84 22.31 -26.55
CA PRO A 548 46.24 23.70 -26.78
C PRO A 548 46.81 23.98 -28.19
N LEU A 549 46.82 25.28 -28.52
CA LEU A 549 47.49 26.03 -29.61
C LEU A 549 48.61 25.34 -30.41
N PRO A 550 48.74 25.66 -31.72
CA PRO A 550 50.01 25.57 -32.42
C PRO A 550 50.61 26.96 -32.74
N GLN A 551 51.91 27.05 -32.47
CA GLN A 551 52.83 28.11 -32.87
C GLN A 551 52.94 28.19 -34.42
N LYS A 552 52.90 29.40 -34.97
CA LYS A 552 53.31 29.67 -36.35
C LYS A 552 54.80 30.02 -36.39
N ARG A 553 55.60 29.25 -37.13
CA ARG A 553 56.93 29.66 -37.60
C ARG A 553 57.05 29.49 -39.12
N ALA A 554 57.49 30.60 -39.71
CA ALA A 554 57.87 30.93 -41.08
C ALA A 554 58.13 29.83 -42.13
N THR A 555 57.66 30.10 -43.36
CA THR A 555 58.49 30.00 -44.57
C THR A 555 58.11 31.05 -45.61
N ARG A 556 59.15 31.56 -46.27
CA ARG A 556 59.24 32.73 -47.15
C ARG A 556 59.46 32.24 -48.59
N ARG A 557 58.70 32.71 -49.58
CA ARG A 557 59.06 32.80 -51.03
C ARG A 557 57.93 33.57 -51.77
N ARG A 558 58.16 34.84 -52.13
CA ARG A 558 58.70 35.39 -53.40
C ARG A 558 57.67 35.48 -54.56
N ARG A 559 57.32 36.75 -54.84
CA ARG A 559 57.45 37.50 -56.12
C ARG A 559 56.25 37.67 -57.08
N ARG A 560 56.07 38.97 -57.39
CA ARG A 560 55.52 39.63 -58.61
C ARG A 560 53.99 39.58 -58.76
N GLY A 561 53.27 40.65 -59.07
CA GLY A 561 53.62 42.05 -59.36
C GLY A 561 52.54 42.66 -60.26
N GLN A 562 51.91 43.73 -59.80
CA GLN A 562 51.52 44.97 -60.50
C GLN A 562 50.66 45.80 -59.55
#